data_AF-A0AA43KBB7-F1
#
_entry.id   AF-A0AA43KBB7-F1
#
_cell.length_a   1.000
_cell.length_b   1.000
_cell.length_c   1.000
_cell.angle_alpha   90.00
_cell.angle_beta   90.00
_cell.angle_gamma   90.00
#
_symmetry.space_group_name_H-M   'P 1'
#
loop_
_entity.id
_entity.type
_entity.pdbx_description
1 polymer ?
#
loop_
_entity_poly.entity_id
_entity_poly.type
_entity_poly.pdbx_seq_one_letter_code
_entity_poly.pdbx_strand_id
1 'polypeptide(L)' 'MIPTLIVAWIVFVILFKVLKTTLKNALIIASILVLLNIGFGITPQDIWDQIMQFAQTVSPK' A
#
# COMPACT_ATOMS: atom_id res chain seq x y z
N MET A 1 16.42 -10.56 -30.67
CA MET A 1 17.72 -10.63 -29.95
C MET A 1 17.49 -11.39 -28.65
N ILE A 2 18.22 -12.47 -28.40
CA ILE A 2 18.04 -13.33 -27.21
C ILE A 2 18.23 -12.59 -25.87
N PRO A 3 19.17 -11.62 -25.72
CA PRO A 3 19.40 -10.92 -24.45
C PRO A 3 18.18 -10.14 -23.93
N THR A 4 17.40 -9.53 -24.82
CA THR A 4 16.21 -8.76 -24.44
C THR A 4 15.10 -9.63 -23.85
N LEU A 5 14.98 -10.89 -24.27
CA LEU A 5 14.01 -11.82 -23.66
C LEU A 5 14.38 -12.16 -22.21
N ILE A 6 15.69 -12.33 -21.94
CA ILE A 6 16.20 -12.66 -20.61
C ILE A 6 15.94 -11.50 -19.63
N VAL A 7 16.21 -10.27 -20.06
CA VAL A 7 15.95 -9.07 -19.25
C VAL A 7 14.46 -8.90 -18.97
N ALA A 8 13.60 -9.07 -19.98
CA ALA A 8 12.15 -8.98 -19.80
C ALA A 8 11.63 -10.02 -18.80
N TRP A 9 12.15 -11.26 -18.85
CA TRP A 9 11.80 -12.31 -17.89
C TRP A 9 12.20 -11.96 -16.46
N ILE A 10 13.39 -11.41 -16.24
CA ILE A 10 13.85 -10.99 -14.92
C ILE A 10 12.93 -9.90 -14.35
N VAL A 11 12.63 -8.87 -15.15
CA VAL A 11 11.73 -7.79 -14.73
C VAL A 11 10.34 -8.35 -14.41
N PHE A 12 9.81 -9.25 -15.23
CA PHE A 12 8.52 -9.89 -14.98
C PHE A 12 8.48 -10.65 -13.66
N VAL A 13 9.54 -11.42 -13.35
CA VAL A 13 9.65 -12.16 -12.08
C VAL A 13 9.72 -11.19 -10.89
N ILE A 14 10.48 -10.09 -11.00
CA ILE A 14 10.55 -9.07 -9.96
C ILE A 14 9.18 -8.41 -9.76
N LEU A 15 8.51 -8.04 -10.86
CA LEU A 15 7.19 -7.43 -10.82
C LEU A 15 6.17 -8.34 -10.13
N PHE A 16 6.19 -9.64 -10.45
CA PHE A 16 5.34 -10.64 -9.78
C PHE A 16 5.65 -10.79 -8.29
N LYS A 17 6.93 -10.73 -7.89
CA LYS A 17 7.31 -10.73 -6.48
C LYS A 17 6.78 -9.49 -5.76
N VAL A 18 6.98 -8.30 -6.34
CA VAL A 18 6.48 -7.04 -5.79
C VAL A 18 4.96 -7.08 -5.68
N LEU A 19 4.25 -7.53 -6.73
CA LEU A 19 2.79 -7.66 -6.72
C LEU A 19 2.29 -8.54 -5.57
N LYS A 20 2.91 -9.71 -5.36
CA LYS A 20 2.55 -10.59 -4.23
C LYS A 20 2.81 -9.94 -2.87
N THR A 21 3.90 -9.20 -2.74
CA THR A 21 4.22 -8.45 -1.51
C THR A 21 3.20 -7.33 -1.27
N THR A 22 2.86 -6.57 -2.32
CA THR A 22 1.85 -5.51 -2.25
C THR A 22 0.49 -6.07 -1.87
N LEU A 23 0.07 -7.21 -2.45
CA LEU A 23 -1.16 -7.90 -2.09
C LEU A 23 -1.21 -8.29 -0.60
N LYS A 24 -0.12 -8.87 -0.08
CA LYS A 24 -0.04 -9.23 1.35
C LYS A 24 -0.12 -7.99 2.24
N ASN A 25 0.63 -6.94 1.93
CA ASN A 25 0.59 -5.69 2.69
C ASN A 25 -0.79 -5.03 2.64
N ALA A 26 -1.40 -4.97 1.45
CA ALA A 26 -2.74 -4.42 1.27
C ALA A 26 -3.78 -5.22 2.08
N LEU A 27 -3.66 -6.55 2.14
CA LEU A 27 -4.54 -7.39 2.95
C LEU A 27 -4.37 -7.13 4.45
N ILE A 28 -3.13 -6.99 4.94
CA ILE A 28 -2.87 -6.64 6.35
C ILE A 28 -3.47 -5.27 6.68
N ILE A 29 -3.24 -4.27 5.83
CA ILE A 29 -3.78 -2.91 5.99
C ILE A 29 -5.32 -2.97 6.00
N ALA A 30 -5.91 -3.69 5.05
CA ALA A 30 -7.36 -3.88 4.98
C ALA A 30 -7.91 -4.56 6.25
N SER A 31 -7.25 -5.60 6.76
CA SER A 31 -7.64 -6.24 8.02
C SER A 31 -7.58 -5.28 9.21
N ILE A 32 -6.54 -4.45 9.31
CA ILE A 32 -6.42 -3.43 10.36
C ILE A 32 -7.54 -2.39 10.22
N LEU A 33 -7.79 -1.90 9.01
CA LEU A 33 -8.86 -0.94 8.72
C LEU A 33 -10.23 -1.49 9.11
N VAL A 34 -10.50 -2.75 8.76
CA VAL A 34 -11.76 -3.43 9.11
C VAL A 34 -11.89 -3.61 10.63
N LEU A 35 -10.82 -4.04 11.30
CA LEU A 35 -10.79 -4.16 12.76
C LEU A 35 -11.05 -2.82 13.44
N LEU A 36 -10.42 -1.74 12.94
CA LEU A 36 -10.62 -0.40 13.47
C LEU A 36 -12.05 0.10 13.22
N ASN A 37 -12.60 -0.18 12.04
CA ASN A 37 -13.97 0.19 11.69
C ASN A 37 -15.00 -0.53 12.58
N ILE A 38 -14.80 -1.82 12.83
CA ILE A 38 -15.70 -2.63 13.68
C ILE A 38 -15.52 -2.28 15.17
N GLY A 39 -14.27 -2.11 15.62
CA GLY A 39 -13.96 -1.92 17.04
C GLY A 39 -14.14 -0.47 17.53
N PHE A 40 -13.88 0.51 16.68
CA PHE A 40 -13.87 1.93 17.04
C PHE A 40 -14.82 2.78 16.18
N GLY A 41 -15.48 2.21 15.17
CA GLY A 41 -16.37 2.94 14.27
C GLY A 41 -15.65 3.86 13.28
N ILE A 42 -14.32 3.82 13.23
CA ILE A 42 -13.50 4.74 12.41
C ILE A 42 -13.52 4.27 10.96
N THR A 43 -13.87 5.14 10.02
CA THR A 43 -13.81 4.81 8.60
C THR A 43 -12.42 5.05 8.02
N PRO A 44 -12.04 4.34 6.94
CA PRO A 44 -10.78 4.62 6.25
C PRO A 44 -10.63 6.07 5.78
N GLN A 45 -11.75 6.77 5.53
CA GLN A 45 -11.76 8.20 5.18
C GLN A 45 -11.29 9.06 6.35
N ASP A 46 -11.80 8.81 7.57
CA ASP A 46 -11.40 9.56 8.76
C ASP A 46 -9.88 9.45 9.02
N ILE A 47 -9.31 8.27 8.78
CA ILE A 47 -7.86 8.04 8.91
C ILE A 47 -7.10 8.86 7.87
N TRP A 48 -7.59 8.91 6.63
CA TRP A 48 -6.96 9.69 5.58
C TRP A 48 -6.99 11.18 5.88
N ASP A 49 -8.12 11.69 6.38
CA ASP A 49 -8.28 13.08 6.80
C ASP A 49 -7.34 13.41 7.96
N GLN A 50 -7.20 12.50 8.94
CA GLN A 50 -6.26 12.66 10.06
C GLN A 50 -4.80 12.68 9.58
N ILE A 51 -4.43 11.82 8.62
CA ILE A 51 -3.09 11.81 8.01
C ILE A 51 -2.84 13.13 7.27
N MET A 52 -3.83 13.63 6.53
CA MET A 52 -3.73 14.90 5.80
C MET A 52 -3.54 16.08 6.75
N GLN A 53 -4.32 16.14 7.84
CA GLN A 53 -4.15 17.14 8.90
C GLN A 53 -2.78 17.05 9.55
N PHE A 54 -2.31 15.83 9.86
CA PHE A 54 -0.99 15.63 10.42
C PHE A 54 0.09 16.14 9.47
N ALA A 55 0.07 15.73 8.20
CA ALA A 55 0.99 16.18 7.17
C ALA A 55 1.05 17.71 7.03
N GLN A 56 -0.11 18.37 7.12
CA GLN A 56 -0.19 19.84 7.13
C GLN A 56 0.43 20.45 8.39
N THR A 57 0.26 19.84 9.56
CA THR A 57 0.90 20.32 10.79
C THR A 57 2.42 20.11 10.83
N VAL A 58 2.95 19.06 10.17
CA VAL A 58 4.42 18.83 10.09
C VAL A 58 5.10 19.61 8.97
N SER A 59 4.33 20.15 8.01
CA SER A 59 4.82 21.08 6.99
C SER A 59 4.40 22.51 7.34
N PRO A 60 5.01 23.15 8.36
CA PRO A 60 4.87 24.59 8.52
C PRO A 60 5.49 25.21 7.26
N LYS A 61 4.73 26.10 6.65
CA LYS A 61 5.13 26.88 5.49
C LYS A 61 6.42 27.66 5.74
#